data_AF-A0AB74U9Y9-F1
#
_entry.id   AF-A0AB74U9Y9-F1
#
_cell.length_a   1.000
_cell.length_b   1.000
_cell.length_c   1.000
_cell.angle_alpha   90.00
_cell.angle_beta   90.00
_cell.angle_gamma   90.00
#
_symmetry.space_group_name_H-M   'P 1'
#
loop_
_entity.id
_entity.type
_entity.pdbx_description
1 polymer ?
#
loop_
_entity_poly.entity_id
_entity_poly.type
_entity_poly.pdbx_seq_one_letter_code
_entity_poly.pdbx_strand_id
1 'polypeptide(L)' 'MDMFTLKQTQAHWIACCRACGHEQALPETSAAQMPVEGVAIQCERCPSQEPCVYPDQTAAAPIN' A
#
# COMPACT_ATOMS: atom_id res chain seq x y z
N MET A 1 12.67 -0.27 7.91
CA MET A 1 11.48 0.00 8.76
C MET A 1 10.47 0.60 7.82
N ASP A 2 9.51 -0.20 7.37
CA ASP A 2 8.48 0.23 6.44
C ASP A 2 7.57 1.26 7.15
N MET A 3 7.53 2.47 6.62
CA MET A 3 6.72 3.57 7.15
C MET A 3 5.26 3.44 6.71
N PHE A 4 5.00 2.64 5.69
CA PHE A 4 3.66 2.33 5.20
C PHE A 4 3.46 0.81 5.16
N THR A 5 2.21 0.40 5.38
CA THR A 5 1.78 -0.98 5.14
C THR A 5 0.62 -0.97 4.16
N LEU A 6 0.65 -1.88 3.19
CA LEU A 6 -0.41 -2.02 2.20
C LEU A 6 -1.39 -3.11 2.59
N LYS A 7 -2.68 -2.76 2.56
CA LYS A 7 -3.79 -3.67 2.83
C LYS A 7 -4.69 -3.75 1.61
N GLN A 8 -4.90 -4.95 1.11
CA GLN A 8 -5.86 -5.18 0.04
C GLN A 8 -7.28 -5.25 0.62
N THR A 9 -8.20 -4.49 0.03
CA THR A 9 -9.65 -4.70 0.21
C THR A 9 -10.23 -5.32 -1.06
N GLN A 10 -11.49 -5.74 -1.03
CA GLN A 10 -12.14 -6.38 -2.18
C GLN A 10 -12.17 -5.51 -3.45
N ALA A 11 -12.06 -4.18 -3.33
CA ALA A 11 -12.18 -3.25 -4.45
C ALA A 11 -10.93 -2.38 -4.69
N HIS A 12 -10.09 -2.15 -3.67
CA HIS A 12 -8.93 -1.26 -3.78
C HIS A 12 -7.87 -1.57 -2.72
N TRP A 13 -6.66 -1.05 -2.94
CA TRP A 13 -5.61 -1.08 -1.94
C TRP A 13 -5.69 0.12 -1.00
N ILE A 14 -5.36 -0.09 0.26
CA ILE A 14 -5.29 0.95 1.29
C ILE A 14 -3.85 0.99 1.81
N ALA A 15 -3.28 2.18 1.87
CA ALA A 15 -2.00 2.43 2.50
C ALA A 15 -2.21 2.96 3.91
N CYS A 16 -1.65 2.28 4.90
CA CYS A 16 -1.68 2.70 6.29
C CYS A 16 -0.33 3.29 6.67
N CYS A 17 -0.30 4.58 6.96
CA CYS A 17 0.90 5.27 7.44
C CYS A 17 1.16 4.91 8.91
N ARG A 18 2.30 4.28 9.21
CA ARG A 18 2.69 3.90 10.57
C ARG A 18 3.12 5.10 11.41
N ALA A 19 3.50 6.21 10.80
CA ALA A 19 3.94 7.41 11.49
C ALA A 19 2.79 8.17 12.17
N CYS A 20 1.62 8.24 11.52
CA CYS A 20 0.47 9.01 12.01
C CYS A 20 -0.82 8.17 12.18
N GLY A 21 -0.82 6.92 11.74
CA GLY A 21 -1.98 6.03 11.77
C GLY A 21 -3.04 6.31 10.70
N HIS A 22 -2.74 7.14 9.70
CA HIS A 22 -3.68 7.48 8.64
C HIS A 22 -3.81 6.37 7.61
N GLU A 23 -5.05 6.05 7.23
CA GLU A 23 -5.38 5.10 6.17
C GLU A 23 -5.87 5.88 4.95
N GLN A 24 -5.21 5.67 3.81
CA GLN A 24 -5.57 6.31 2.55
C GLN A 24 -5.81 5.26 1.46
N ALA A 25 -6.86 5.42 0.67
CA ALA A 25 -7.13 4.56 -0.47
C ALA A 25 -6.13 4.88 -1.59
N LEU A 26 -5.57 3.84 -2.19
CA LEU A 26 -4.75 3.96 -3.39
C LEU A 26 -5.65 4.03 -4.63
N PRO A 27 -5.32 4.88 -5.62
CA PRO A 27 -6.12 5.05 -6.82
C PRO A 27 -6.22 3.75 -7.64
N GLU A 28 -7.34 3.58 -8.34
CA GLU A 28 -7.72 2.35 -9.09
C GLU A 28 -6.68 1.88 -10.12
N THR A 29 -5.79 2.76 -10.57
CA THR A 29 -4.65 2.40 -11.44
C THR A 29 -3.73 1.36 -10.80
N SER A 30 -3.78 1.20 -9.47
CA SER A 30 -3.07 0.16 -8.70
C SER A 30 -3.96 -0.98 -8.21
N ALA A 31 -5.28 -0.95 -8.47
CA ALA A 31 -6.26 -1.88 -7.89
C ALA A 31 -6.39 -3.22 -8.62
N ALA A 32 -6.14 -3.25 -9.94
CA ALA A 32 -6.28 -4.49 -10.71
C ALA A 32 -5.07 -5.42 -10.58
N GLN A 33 -3.86 -4.87 -10.49
CA GLN A 33 -2.60 -5.58 -10.29
C GLN A 33 -1.65 -4.60 -9.61
N MET A 34 -1.34 -4.80 -8.33
CA MET A 34 -0.38 -3.91 -7.69
C MET A 34 0.99 -4.15 -8.33
N PRO A 35 1.68 -3.10 -8.83
CA PRO A 35 2.92 -3.30 -9.58
C PRO A 35 3.95 -3.97 -8.67
N VAL A 36 4.56 -5.04 -9.20
CA VAL A 36 5.67 -5.76 -8.54
C VAL A 36 6.85 -4.83 -8.24
N GLU A 37 6.87 -3.67 -8.90
CA GLU A 37 7.88 -2.62 -8.78
C GLU A 37 7.72 -1.75 -7.51
N GLY A 38 6.62 -1.91 -6.77
CA GLY A 38 6.29 -1.07 -5.61
C GLY A 38 5.58 0.22 -6.02
N VAL A 39 4.86 0.83 -5.08
CA VAL A 39 4.11 2.08 -5.31
C VAL A 39 4.68 3.20 -4.47
N ALA A 40 4.83 4.38 -5.08
CA ALA A 40 5.18 5.58 -4.34
C ALA A 40 3.95 6.12 -3.60
N ILE A 41 4.06 6.27 -2.28
CA ILE A 41 2.96 6.71 -1.41
C ILE A 41 3.43 7.89 -0.59
N GLN A 42 2.60 8.93 -0.54
CA GLN A 42 2.78 10.06 0.35
C GLN A 42 1.56 10.17 1.26
N CYS A 43 1.79 10.34 2.56
CA CYS A 43 0.71 10.52 3.52
C CYS A 43 0.05 11.89 3.35
N GLU A 44 -1.28 11.92 3.32
CA GLU A 44 -2.04 13.19 3.27
C GLU A 44 -2.05 13.94 4.61
N ARG A 45 -1.71 13.26 5.72
CA ARG A 45 -1.73 13.82 7.09
C ARG A 45 -0.37 14.21 7.65
N CYS A 46 0.73 13.68 7.12
CA CYS A 46 2.06 13.91 7.66
C CYS A 46 3.11 13.94 6.53
N PRO A 47 4.31 14.50 6.76
CA PRO A 47 5.36 14.55 5.75
C PRO A 47 6.01 13.18 5.46
N SER A 48 5.35 12.08 5.84
CA SER A 48 5.83 10.74 5.55
C SER A 48 5.57 10.42 4.10
N GLN A 49 6.61 9.96 3.42
CA GLN A 49 6.56 9.50 2.05
C GLN A 49 7.46 8.27 1.92
N GLU A 50 7.04 7.33 1.09
CA GLU A 50 7.80 6.13 0.81
C GLU A 50 7.74 5.87 -0.70
N PRO A 51 8.89 5.87 -1.39
CA PRO A 51 8.94 5.82 -2.85
C PRO A 51 8.63 4.44 -3.42
N CYS A 52 8.80 3.38 -2.62
CA CYS A 52 8.58 2.01 -3.02
C CYS A 52 7.96 1.23 -1.86
N VAL A 53 6.63 1.22 -1.79
CA VAL A 53 5.87 0.39 -0.83
C VAL A 53 5.40 -0.86 -1.55
N TYR A 54 5.71 -2.02 -0.98
CA TYR A 54 5.32 -3.31 -1.55
C TYR A 54 4.10 -3.86 -0.82
N PRO A 55 3.23 -4.63 -1.51
CA PRO A 55 2.27 -5.46 -0.80
C PRO A 55 3.03 -6.38 0.12
N ASP A 56 2.50 -6.59 1.33
CA ASP A 56 2.98 -7.68 2.16
C ASP A 56 2.78 -8.98 1.38
N GLN A 57 3.88 -9.63 0.97
CA GLN A 57 3.88 -10.81 0.10
C GLN A 57 3.12 -12.00 0.71
N THR A 58 2.70 -11.91 1.97
CA THR A 58 1.92 -12.95 2.66
C THR A 58 0.46 -13.04 2.16
N ALA A 59 -0.06 -12.04 1.43
CA ALA A 59 -1.43 -12.06 0.92
C ALA A 59 -1.61 -12.70 -0.48
N ALA A 60 -0.52 -13.03 -1.18
CA ALA A 60 -0.57 -13.57 -2.53
C ALA A 60 0.16 -14.93 -2.62
N ALA A 61 -0.35 -15.93 -1.91
CA ALA A 61 -0.11 -17.32 -2.29
C ALA A 61 -1.43 -17.92 -2.80
N PRO A 62 -1.67 -17.95 -4.13
CA PRO A 62 -2.54 -18.98 -4.66
C PRO A 62 -1.76 -20.30 -4.53
N ILE A 63 -1.94 -21.01 -3.42
CA ILE A 63 -1.54 -22.42 -3.39
C ILE A 63 -2.64 -23.19 -4.13
N ASN A 64 -2.25 -23.64 -5.33
CA ASN A 64 -2.91 -24.55 -6.26
C ASN A 64 -3.58 -25.74 -5.55
#